data_AF-A0A7K3W710-F1
#
_entry.id   AF-A0A7K3W710-F1
#
_cell.length_a   1.000
_cell.length_b   1.000
_cell.length_c   1.000
_cell.angle_alpha   90.00
_cell.angle_beta   90.00
_cell.angle_gamma   90.00
#
_symmetry.space_group_name_H-M   'P 1'
#
loop_
_entity.id
_entity.type
_entity.pdbx_description
1 polymer ?
#
loop_
_entity_poly.entity_id
_entity_poly.type
_entity_poly.pdbx_seq_one_letter_code
_entity_poly.pdbx_strand_id
1 'polypeptide(L)'
;MPRLLVVVLGVLATLLVAGPAGAHVGGGAAGSDFDGRVLSVTPELPGVSVRVLSFGDEFELVNATATEVEVPGYSDEPYLRIGPDGVWRNAHSPATYINLDRFGRVALPDDADPAAEPEWVQVSTEPQYVWHDHRTHWMSESVLPPAVAADPTRDHLVAEWVVPLSSGGTDVAVRGELTWSPPPSPWLVWPAYAALAVAAVAAGLLARGPRPLGWLLLVGGAAALWHALATPEPPVSVSSHTGAILSALLPGLTAAVVAVLGFVAARRGRGAMTGLLAVVLGWLLLVQGLPDVDVLWTAHVLSAGPALPARAAVAVLVALGAGCVVGGVAAARRFREPDGPRRAQPRVGEPQPVT
;
A
#
# COMPACT_ATOMS: atom_id res chain seq x y z
N MET A 1 20.77 30.20 2.95
CA MET A 1 19.46 29.52 3.05
C MET A 1 18.69 29.30 1.74
N PRO A 2 18.63 30.20 0.74
CA PRO A 2 17.90 29.92 -0.50
C PRO A 2 18.48 28.70 -1.23
N ARG A 3 19.80 28.53 -1.21
CA ARG A 3 20.50 27.38 -1.81
C ARG A 3 20.11 26.03 -1.18
N LEU A 4 19.97 25.94 0.14
CA LEU A 4 19.59 24.68 0.80
C LEU A 4 18.12 24.33 0.56
N LEU A 5 17.23 25.32 0.60
CA LEU A 5 15.82 25.12 0.26
C LEU A 5 15.68 24.71 -1.21
N VAL A 6 16.43 25.35 -2.13
CA VAL A 6 16.46 24.99 -3.55
C VAL A 6 17.03 23.60 -3.77
N VAL A 7 18.05 23.19 -3.00
CA VAL A 7 18.57 21.81 -3.05
C VAL A 7 17.55 20.81 -2.54
N VAL A 8 16.87 21.09 -1.42
CA VAL A 8 15.81 20.21 -0.90
C VAL A 8 14.64 20.12 -1.89
N LEU A 9 14.18 21.25 -2.43
CA LEU A 9 13.13 21.28 -3.46
C LEU A 9 13.59 20.58 -4.74
N GLY A 10 14.86 20.70 -5.12
CA GLY A 10 15.45 20.00 -6.26
C GLY A 10 15.50 18.49 -6.06
N VAL A 11 15.89 18.02 -4.87
CA VAL A 11 15.89 16.59 -4.52
C VAL A 11 14.45 16.05 -4.48
N LEU A 12 13.51 16.79 -3.90
CA LEU A 12 12.09 16.42 -3.90
C LEU A 12 11.53 16.40 -5.33
N ALA A 13 11.91 17.34 -6.19
CA ALA A 13 11.53 17.36 -7.60
C ALA A 13 12.11 16.16 -8.37
N THR A 14 13.33 15.71 -8.06
CA THR A 14 13.87 14.48 -8.67
C THR A 14 13.15 13.22 -8.20
N LEU A 15 12.69 13.17 -6.93
CA LEU A 15 11.90 12.05 -6.41
C LEU A 15 10.49 12.00 -7.00
N LEU A 16 9.92 13.14 -7.42
CA LEU A 16 8.65 13.21 -8.15
C LEU A 16 8.72 12.61 -9.56
N VAL A 17 9.92 12.52 -10.15
CA VAL A 17 10.14 11.93 -11.49
C VAL A 17 10.52 10.45 -11.39
N ALA A 18 10.84 9.94 -10.20
CA ALA A 18 10.90 8.51 -9.98
C ALA A 18 9.46 7.97 -10.09
N GLY A 19 9.18 7.26 -11.18
CA GLY A 19 7.91 6.55 -11.33
C GLY A 19 7.70 5.59 -10.15
N PRO A 20 6.45 5.21 -9.83
CA PRO A 20 6.17 4.22 -8.80
C PRO A 20 7.08 3.01 -9.05
N ALA A 21 7.94 2.67 -8.09
CA ALA A 21 8.57 1.36 -8.13
C ALA A 21 7.42 0.35 -8.06
N GLY A 22 7.28 -0.50 -9.08
CA GLY A 22 6.27 -1.57 -9.14
C GLY A 22 6.53 -2.68 -8.12
N ALA A 23 6.63 -2.31 -6.85
CA ALA A 23 6.79 -3.17 -5.69
C ALA A 23 5.52 -3.15 -4.82
N HIS A 24 4.39 -2.78 -5.41
CA HIS A 24 3.13 -2.73 -4.69
C HIS A 24 2.62 -4.15 -4.45
N VAL A 25 2.35 -4.47 -3.20
CA VAL A 25 1.77 -5.74 -2.77
C VAL A 25 0.25 -5.62 -2.92
N GLY A 26 -0.39 -6.45 -3.74
CA GLY A 26 -1.85 -6.56 -3.81
C GLY A 26 -2.56 -5.84 -4.97
N GLY A 27 -2.19 -6.12 -6.23
CA GLY A 27 -3.07 -5.82 -7.39
C GLY A 27 -3.43 -4.35 -7.66
N GLY A 28 -2.81 -3.38 -6.98
CA GLY A 28 -3.04 -1.94 -7.19
C GLY A 28 -4.11 -1.29 -6.30
N ALA A 29 -4.65 -2.00 -5.30
CA ALA A 29 -5.59 -1.46 -4.31
C ALA A 29 -5.25 -1.95 -2.90
N ALA A 30 -5.23 -1.06 -1.91
CA ALA A 30 -5.01 -1.42 -0.50
C ALA A 30 -6.32 -1.51 0.30
N GLY A 31 -7.42 -1.04 -0.27
CA GLY A 31 -8.76 -1.05 0.30
C GLY A 31 -9.82 -1.58 -0.67
N SER A 32 -10.87 -2.19 -0.13
CA SER A 32 -12.02 -2.66 -0.91
C SER A 32 -13.29 -2.70 -0.05
N ASP A 33 -14.45 -2.52 -0.66
CA ASP A 33 -15.74 -2.78 0.00
C ASP A 33 -16.14 -4.26 -0.07
N PHE A 34 -15.45 -5.03 -0.93
CA PHE A 34 -15.54 -6.49 -1.00
C PHE A 34 -14.42 -7.15 -0.21
N ASP A 35 -14.66 -8.35 0.29
CA ASP A 35 -13.67 -9.20 0.94
C ASP A 35 -13.90 -10.66 0.58
N GLY A 36 -12.88 -11.29 0.01
CA GLY A 36 -12.88 -12.69 -0.43
C GLY A 36 -12.05 -13.54 0.52
N ARG A 37 -12.59 -14.69 0.95
CA ARG A 37 -11.89 -15.59 1.88
C ARG A 37 -12.08 -17.06 1.56
N VAL A 38 -11.01 -17.83 1.74
CA VAL A 38 -11.07 -19.29 1.79
C VAL A 38 -11.71 -19.71 3.11
N LEU A 39 -12.71 -20.59 3.04
CA LEU A 39 -13.36 -21.18 4.20
C LEU A 39 -12.86 -22.60 4.48
N SER A 40 -12.61 -23.39 3.44
CA SER A 40 -12.14 -24.78 3.60
C SER A 40 -11.47 -25.33 2.35
N VAL A 41 -10.62 -26.35 2.54
CA VAL A 41 -10.09 -27.23 1.51
C VAL A 41 -10.55 -28.64 1.84
N THR A 42 -11.23 -29.33 0.92
CA THR A 42 -11.82 -30.64 1.21
C THR A 42 -11.63 -31.64 0.06
N PRO A 43 -11.02 -32.82 0.29
CA PRO A 43 -10.33 -33.20 1.53
C PRO A 43 -9.15 -32.26 1.82
N GLU A 44 -8.68 -32.23 3.08
CA GLU A 44 -7.46 -31.50 3.42
C GLU A 44 -6.28 -32.06 2.61
N LEU A 45 -5.42 -31.16 2.13
CA LEU A 45 -4.19 -31.51 1.42
C LEU A 45 -2.98 -31.08 2.25
N PRO A 46 -2.42 -31.96 3.11
CA PRO A 46 -1.24 -31.62 3.89
C PRO A 46 -0.07 -31.20 2.99
N GLY A 47 0.52 -30.04 3.26
CA GLY A 47 1.62 -29.48 2.47
C GLY A 47 1.20 -28.63 1.27
N VAL A 48 -0.10 -28.53 0.99
CA VAL A 48 -0.66 -27.54 0.04
C VAL A 48 -1.31 -26.42 0.85
N SER A 49 -0.95 -25.17 0.55
CA SER A 49 -1.63 -24.01 1.10
C SER A 49 -2.26 -23.18 -0.01
N VAL A 50 -3.45 -22.66 0.27
CA VAL A 50 -4.20 -21.79 -0.64
C VAL A 50 -4.61 -20.55 0.12
N ARG A 51 -4.52 -19.39 -0.53
CA ARG A 51 -5.05 -18.14 0.01
C ARG A 51 -5.63 -17.29 -1.12
N VAL A 52 -6.60 -16.48 -0.74
CA VAL A 52 -7.10 -15.40 -1.59
C VAL A 52 -6.32 -14.14 -1.20
N LEU A 53 -5.90 -13.41 -2.22
CA LEU A 53 -5.20 -12.14 -2.13
C LEU A 53 -6.09 -11.04 -2.71
N SER A 54 -5.72 -9.78 -2.47
CA SER A 54 -6.32 -8.63 -3.16
C SER A 54 -7.87 -8.64 -3.09
N PHE A 55 -8.42 -9.00 -1.92
CA PHE A 55 -9.85 -9.06 -1.61
C PHE A 55 -10.70 -10.00 -2.47
N GLY A 56 -10.12 -11.04 -3.05
CA GLY A 56 -10.82 -11.96 -3.96
C GLY A 56 -10.21 -12.05 -5.34
N ASP A 57 -9.44 -11.05 -5.75
CA ASP A 57 -8.95 -10.92 -7.13
C ASP A 57 -7.95 -12.02 -7.50
N GLU A 58 -6.98 -12.25 -6.62
CA GLU A 58 -5.87 -13.16 -6.88
C GLU A 58 -6.01 -14.41 -6.00
N PHE A 59 -5.70 -15.57 -6.57
CA PHE A 59 -5.64 -16.84 -5.87
C PHE A 59 -4.20 -17.33 -5.86
N GLU A 60 -3.68 -17.62 -4.68
CA GLU A 60 -2.34 -18.14 -4.47
C GLU A 60 -2.42 -19.60 -4.04
N LEU A 61 -1.60 -20.45 -4.67
CA LEU A 61 -1.40 -21.84 -4.29
C LEU A 61 0.10 -22.12 -4.13
N VAL A 62 0.47 -22.70 -2.99
CA VAL A 62 1.81 -23.22 -2.71
C VAL A 62 1.73 -24.72 -2.49
N ASN A 63 2.49 -25.50 -3.26
CA ASN A 63 2.52 -26.95 -3.15
C ASN A 63 3.91 -27.44 -2.67
N ALA A 64 4.04 -27.74 -1.39
CA ALA A 64 5.28 -28.30 -0.84
C ALA A 64 5.36 -29.83 -0.92
N THR A 65 4.45 -30.48 -1.66
CA THR A 65 4.37 -31.93 -1.78
C THR A 65 5.09 -32.44 -3.04
N ALA A 66 5.30 -33.76 -3.11
CA ALA A 66 5.82 -34.41 -4.31
C ALA A 66 4.73 -34.69 -5.37
N THR A 67 3.46 -34.49 -5.03
CA THR A 67 2.32 -34.76 -5.91
C THR A 67 1.87 -33.47 -6.56
N GLU A 68 1.74 -33.49 -7.88
CA GLU A 68 1.22 -32.34 -8.61
C GLU A 68 -0.23 -32.03 -8.20
N VAL A 69 -0.54 -30.74 -8.11
CA VAL A 69 -1.90 -30.23 -7.98
C VAL A 69 -2.32 -29.65 -9.32
N GLU A 70 -3.38 -30.21 -9.89
CA GLU A 70 -4.01 -29.72 -11.11
C GLU A 70 -5.14 -28.75 -10.75
N VAL A 71 -5.24 -27.64 -11.50
CA VAL A 71 -6.33 -26.67 -11.41
C VAL A 71 -7.03 -26.68 -12.77
N PRO A 72 -8.29 -27.08 -12.87
CA PRO A 72 -9.05 -26.95 -14.10
C PRO A 72 -9.48 -25.49 -14.32
N GLY A 73 -9.65 -25.15 -15.60
CA GLY A 73 -10.18 -23.88 -16.06
C GLY A 73 -11.71 -23.80 -15.90
N TYR A 74 -12.29 -22.78 -16.51
CA TYR A 74 -13.71 -22.44 -16.27
C TYR A 74 -14.70 -23.35 -17.01
N SER A 75 -14.23 -24.17 -17.96
CA SER A 75 -15.00 -25.17 -18.69
C SER A 75 -14.56 -26.60 -18.33
N ASP A 76 -13.98 -26.78 -17.14
CA ASP A 76 -13.37 -28.03 -16.66
C ASP A 76 -12.18 -28.53 -17.51
N GLU A 77 -11.60 -27.67 -18.36
CA GLU A 77 -10.42 -28.00 -19.16
C GLU A 77 -9.12 -27.97 -18.31
N PRO A 78 -8.08 -28.73 -18.67
CA PRO A 78 -6.79 -28.63 -17.97
C PRO A 78 -6.20 -27.22 -18.09
N TYR A 79 -5.91 -26.56 -16.97
CA TYR A 79 -5.40 -25.18 -16.96
C TYR A 79 -4.01 -25.05 -16.32
N LEU A 80 -3.88 -25.35 -15.02
CA LEU A 80 -2.60 -25.29 -14.30
C LEU A 80 -2.22 -26.65 -13.73
N ARG A 81 -0.91 -26.87 -13.67
CA ARG A 81 -0.25 -27.97 -12.98
C ARG A 81 0.83 -27.37 -12.09
N ILE A 82 0.72 -27.56 -10.78
CA ILE A 82 1.60 -26.95 -9.78
C ILE A 82 2.22 -28.06 -8.95
N GLY A 83 3.55 -28.24 -9.03
CA GLY A 83 4.23 -29.35 -8.39
C GLY A 83 5.73 -29.11 -8.19
N PRO A 84 6.48 -30.14 -7.75
CA PRO A 84 7.90 -30.02 -7.41
C PRO A 84 8.80 -29.60 -8.59
N ASP A 85 8.35 -29.85 -9.83
CA ASP A 85 9.06 -29.45 -11.06
C ASP A 85 8.64 -28.06 -11.57
N GLY A 86 7.89 -27.30 -10.77
CA GLY A 86 7.43 -25.95 -11.07
C GLY A 86 5.96 -25.88 -11.48
N VAL A 87 5.62 -24.81 -12.22
CA VAL A 87 4.27 -24.52 -12.69
C VAL A 87 4.19 -24.64 -14.20
N TRP A 88 3.23 -25.43 -14.67
CA TRP A 88 2.90 -25.57 -16.08
C TRP A 88 1.50 -25.03 -16.34
N ARG A 89 1.37 -24.25 -17.40
CA ARG A 89 0.11 -23.63 -17.83
C ARG A 89 -0.22 -24.08 -19.24
N ASN A 90 -1.47 -24.52 -19.46
CA ASN A 90 -1.93 -24.99 -20.76
C ASN A 90 -2.18 -23.80 -21.70
N ALA A 91 -1.40 -23.67 -22.77
CA ALA A 91 -1.55 -22.58 -23.75
C ALA A 91 -2.88 -22.63 -24.53
N HIS A 92 -3.51 -23.80 -24.64
CA HIS A 92 -4.83 -23.95 -25.26
C HIS A 92 -6.00 -23.71 -24.30
N SER A 93 -5.78 -23.61 -22.99
CA SER A 93 -6.88 -23.31 -22.06
C SER A 93 -7.33 -21.84 -22.20
N PRO A 94 -8.63 -21.55 -22.39
CA PRO A 94 -9.15 -20.18 -22.34
C PRO A 94 -8.78 -19.45 -21.04
N ALA A 95 -8.71 -20.16 -19.92
CA ALA A 95 -8.34 -19.60 -18.62
C ALA A 95 -6.93 -18.98 -18.62
N THR A 96 -6.00 -19.46 -19.48
CA THR A 96 -4.66 -18.88 -19.64
C THR A 96 -4.69 -17.42 -20.05
N TYR A 97 -5.66 -17.04 -20.87
CA TYR A 97 -5.77 -15.68 -21.39
C TYR A 97 -6.72 -14.85 -20.55
N ILE A 98 -7.87 -15.42 -20.16
CA ILE A 98 -8.88 -14.75 -19.34
C ILE A 98 -8.27 -14.27 -18.02
N ASN A 99 -7.40 -15.06 -17.41
CA ASN A 99 -6.76 -14.74 -16.12
C ASN A 99 -5.58 -13.75 -16.23
N LEU A 100 -5.25 -13.25 -17.42
CA LEU A 100 -4.26 -12.16 -17.57
C LEU A 100 -4.85 -10.79 -17.28
N ASP A 101 -6.18 -10.67 -17.28
CA ASP A 101 -6.91 -9.46 -16.97
C ASP A 101 -7.89 -9.75 -15.83
N ARG A 102 -7.89 -8.88 -14.82
CA ARG A 102 -8.80 -8.98 -13.67
C ARG A 102 -10.27 -9.13 -14.08
N PHE A 103 -10.69 -8.52 -15.19
CA PHE A 103 -12.08 -8.55 -15.64
C PHE A 103 -12.28 -9.41 -16.89
N GLY A 104 -11.29 -10.21 -17.27
CA GLY A 104 -11.35 -11.09 -18.45
C GLY A 104 -11.51 -10.35 -19.77
N ARG A 105 -11.08 -9.09 -19.86
CA ARG A 105 -11.22 -8.24 -21.05
C ARG A 105 -10.15 -8.56 -22.10
N VAL A 106 -10.19 -9.78 -22.59
CA VAL A 106 -9.22 -10.29 -23.55
C VAL A 106 -9.92 -10.83 -24.79
N ALA A 107 -9.28 -10.67 -25.95
CA ALA A 107 -9.62 -11.44 -27.13
C ALA A 107 -8.90 -12.79 -27.03
N LEU A 108 -9.66 -13.88 -27.08
CA LEU A 108 -9.08 -15.23 -27.07
C LEU A 108 -8.42 -15.52 -28.43
N PRO A 109 -7.21 -16.09 -28.44
CA PRO A 109 -6.64 -16.72 -29.64
C PRO A 109 -7.54 -17.83 -30.19
N ASP A 110 -7.46 -18.10 -31.49
CA ASP A 110 -8.28 -19.13 -32.16
C ASP A 110 -8.00 -20.56 -31.63
N ASP A 111 -6.80 -20.79 -31.09
CA ASP A 111 -6.34 -22.04 -30.49
C ASP A 111 -6.59 -22.14 -28.98
N ALA A 112 -7.17 -21.12 -28.36
CA ALA A 112 -7.69 -21.19 -27.00
C ALA A 112 -9.03 -21.95 -26.96
N ASP A 113 -8.96 -23.28 -27.12
CA ASP A 113 -10.09 -24.20 -27.18
C ASP A 113 -10.09 -25.14 -25.95
N PRO A 114 -11.15 -25.12 -25.11
CA PRO A 114 -11.23 -26.00 -23.94
C PRO A 114 -11.27 -27.50 -24.29
N ALA A 115 -11.56 -27.85 -25.55
CA ALA A 115 -11.57 -29.24 -26.02
C ALA A 115 -10.25 -29.68 -26.69
N ALA A 116 -9.29 -28.76 -26.90
CA ALA A 116 -8.01 -29.10 -27.51
C ALA A 116 -7.12 -29.91 -26.54
N GLU A 117 -6.22 -30.72 -27.10
CA GLU A 117 -5.19 -31.39 -26.31
C GLU A 117 -4.31 -30.33 -25.60
N PRO A 118 -3.98 -30.49 -24.31
CA PRO A 118 -3.20 -29.49 -23.59
C PRO A 118 -1.79 -29.27 -24.18
N GLU A 119 -1.43 -28.01 -24.40
CA GLU A 119 -0.06 -27.61 -24.69
C GLU A 119 0.58 -27.02 -23.42
N TRP A 120 1.37 -27.82 -22.73
CA TRP A 120 1.97 -27.41 -21.45
C TRP A 120 3.19 -26.50 -21.65
N VAL A 121 3.09 -25.28 -21.14
CA VAL A 121 4.20 -24.31 -21.09
C VAL A 121 4.62 -24.08 -19.64
N GLN A 122 5.90 -24.24 -19.33
CA GLN A 122 6.42 -23.95 -17.99
C GLN A 122 6.47 -22.43 -17.77
N VAL A 123 5.82 -21.95 -16.71
CA VAL A 123 5.74 -20.51 -16.37
C VAL A 123 6.47 -20.17 -15.06
N SER A 124 6.85 -21.19 -14.28
CA SER A 124 7.67 -21.04 -13.07
C SER A 124 8.46 -22.32 -12.83
N THR A 125 9.64 -22.20 -12.22
CA THR A 125 10.42 -23.33 -11.70
C THR A 125 10.15 -23.58 -10.22
N GLU A 126 9.40 -22.71 -9.56
CA GLU A 126 9.01 -22.84 -8.15
C GLU A 126 7.64 -23.52 -8.02
N PRO A 127 7.37 -24.28 -6.95
CA PRO A 127 6.15 -25.06 -6.80
C PRO A 127 4.97 -24.21 -6.26
N GLN A 128 4.86 -22.98 -6.75
CA GLN A 128 3.90 -21.99 -6.27
C GLN A 128 3.49 -21.02 -7.36
N TYR A 129 2.21 -20.63 -7.36
CA TYR A 129 1.66 -19.75 -8.37
C TYR A 129 0.58 -18.83 -7.82
N VAL A 130 0.44 -17.67 -8.47
CA VAL A 130 -0.61 -16.69 -8.22
C VAL A 130 -1.24 -16.34 -9.56
N TRP A 131 -2.56 -16.35 -9.63
CA TRP A 131 -3.31 -15.96 -10.82
C TRP A 131 -4.58 -15.19 -10.44
N HIS A 132 -5.14 -14.42 -11.37
CA HIS A 132 -6.48 -13.86 -11.21
C HIS A 132 -7.52 -14.96 -11.34
N ASP A 133 -8.37 -15.14 -10.33
CA ASP A 133 -9.41 -16.18 -10.37
C ASP A 133 -10.81 -15.56 -10.36
N HIS A 134 -11.47 -15.61 -11.50
CA HIS A 134 -12.76 -14.96 -11.70
C HIS A 134 -13.91 -15.64 -10.94
N ARG A 135 -13.66 -16.79 -10.30
CA ARG A 135 -14.62 -17.43 -9.38
C ARG A 135 -14.64 -16.72 -8.03
N THR A 136 -13.55 -16.06 -7.63
CA THR A 136 -13.36 -15.61 -6.23
C THR A 136 -13.64 -14.12 -6.02
N HIS A 137 -13.95 -13.36 -7.07
CA HIS A 137 -14.33 -11.95 -6.96
C HIS A 137 -15.50 -11.54 -7.86
N TRP A 138 -15.98 -10.32 -7.61
CA TRP A 138 -17.00 -9.70 -8.44
C TRP A 138 -16.40 -9.18 -9.75
N MET A 139 -16.96 -9.64 -10.89
CA MET A 139 -16.42 -9.39 -12.23
C MET A 139 -16.92 -8.11 -12.90
N SER A 140 -17.91 -7.41 -12.32
CA SER A 140 -18.46 -6.20 -12.93
C SER A 140 -17.88 -4.94 -12.31
N GLU A 141 -17.17 -4.15 -13.11
CA GLU A 141 -16.74 -2.81 -12.71
C GLU A 141 -17.92 -1.85 -12.62
N SER A 142 -17.92 -1.00 -11.59
CA SER A 142 -18.89 0.10 -11.41
C SER A 142 -20.36 -0.33 -11.31
N VAL A 143 -20.64 -1.62 -11.25
CA VAL A 143 -21.98 -2.18 -11.08
C VAL A 143 -21.96 -3.02 -9.82
N LEU A 144 -22.73 -2.63 -8.81
CA LEU A 144 -22.85 -3.41 -7.58
C LEU A 144 -23.68 -4.68 -7.83
N PRO A 145 -23.43 -5.78 -7.08
CA PRO A 145 -24.35 -6.89 -7.03
C PRO A 145 -25.78 -6.42 -6.72
N PRO A 146 -26.83 -6.97 -7.35
CA PRO A 146 -28.20 -6.45 -7.21
C PRO A 146 -28.68 -6.32 -5.75
N ALA A 147 -28.31 -7.28 -4.88
CA ALA A 147 -28.65 -7.24 -3.45
C ALA A 147 -27.96 -6.07 -2.72
N VAL A 148 -26.68 -5.83 -3.02
CA VAL A 148 -25.90 -4.71 -2.47
C VAL A 148 -26.46 -3.38 -2.96
N ALA A 149 -26.79 -3.27 -4.25
CA ALA A 149 -27.38 -2.06 -4.82
C ALA A 149 -28.73 -1.70 -4.18
N ALA A 150 -29.50 -2.69 -3.75
CA ALA A 150 -30.80 -2.49 -3.11
C ALA A 150 -30.68 -1.99 -1.65
N ASP A 151 -29.64 -2.38 -0.91
CA ASP A 151 -29.38 -1.92 0.47
C ASP A 151 -27.87 -1.78 0.74
N PRO A 152 -27.20 -0.73 0.24
CA PRO A 152 -25.75 -0.55 0.39
C PRO A 152 -25.38 0.00 1.78
N THR A 153 -26.17 -0.27 2.81
CA THR A 153 -25.89 0.19 4.19
C THR A 153 -25.66 -0.97 5.15
N ARG A 154 -25.66 -2.20 4.64
CA ARG A 154 -25.57 -3.43 5.42
C ARG A 154 -24.58 -4.40 4.80
N ASP A 155 -24.06 -5.32 5.61
CA ASP A 155 -23.22 -6.40 5.11
C ASP A 155 -24.02 -7.35 4.21
N HIS A 156 -23.40 -7.84 3.14
CA HIS A 156 -23.99 -8.82 2.22
C HIS A 156 -23.03 -9.98 1.98
N LEU A 157 -23.55 -11.20 1.94
CA LEU A 157 -22.92 -12.30 1.24
C LEU A 157 -23.20 -12.13 -0.26
N VAL A 158 -22.15 -11.94 -1.06
CA VAL A 158 -22.25 -11.69 -2.50
C VAL A 158 -22.26 -13.01 -3.27
N ALA A 159 -21.34 -13.91 -2.92
CA ALA A 159 -21.25 -15.23 -3.54
C ALA A 159 -20.58 -16.23 -2.60
N GLU A 160 -21.02 -17.48 -2.68
CA GLU A 160 -20.21 -18.63 -2.28
C GLU A 160 -19.53 -19.17 -3.54
N TRP A 161 -18.26 -19.54 -3.44
CA TRP A 161 -17.47 -19.97 -4.60
C TRP A 161 -16.68 -21.23 -4.30
N VAL A 162 -16.33 -21.95 -5.37
CA VAL A 162 -15.50 -23.15 -5.32
C VAL A 162 -14.42 -23.07 -6.39
N VAL A 163 -13.17 -23.24 -6.00
CA VAL A 163 -12.05 -23.54 -6.90
C VAL A 163 -11.78 -25.05 -6.82
N PRO A 164 -12.20 -25.84 -7.82
CA PRO A 164 -11.78 -27.24 -7.93
C PRO A 164 -10.27 -27.36 -8.11
N LEU A 165 -9.72 -28.43 -7.53
CA LEU A 165 -8.35 -28.90 -7.67
C LEU A 165 -8.37 -30.42 -7.83
N SER A 166 -7.32 -31.01 -8.38
CA SER A 166 -7.06 -32.45 -8.29
C SER A 166 -5.64 -32.70 -7.82
N SER A 167 -5.43 -33.68 -6.95
CA SER A 167 -4.07 -34.09 -6.54
C SER A 167 -3.96 -35.61 -6.53
N GLY A 168 -3.07 -36.15 -7.37
CA GLY A 168 -2.89 -37.59 -7.50
C GLY A 168 -4.19 -38.33 -7.89
N GLY A 169 -5.06 -37.69 -8.68
CA GLY A 169 -6.37 -38.21 -9.06
C GLY A 169 -7.46 -38.10 -8.00
N THR A 170 -7.21 -37.41 -6.88
CA THR A 170 -8.23 -37.10 -5.87
C THR A 170 -8.79 -35.71 -6.09
N ASP A 171 -10.10 -35.61 -6.29
CA ASP A 171 -10.80 -34.33 -6.41
C ASP A 171 -10.83 -33.59 -5.07
N VAL A 172 -10.49 -32.30 -5.13
CA VAL A 172 -10.41 -31.41 -3.97
C VAL A 172 -11.18 -30.14 -4.28
N ALA A 173 -11.99 -29.69 -3.34
CA ALA A 173 -12.75 -28.45 -3.46
C ALA A 173 -12.19 -27.42 -2.46
N VAL A 174 -11.67 -26.30 -2.96
CA VAL A 174 -11.43 -25.12 -2.14
C VAL A 174 -12.69 -24.29 -2.14
N ARG A 175 -13.36 -24.20 -0.99
CA ARG A 175 -14.58 -23.40 -0.83
C ARG A 175 -14.25 -22.08 -0.16
N GLY A 176 -14.93 -21.04 -0.61
CA GLY A 176 -14.86 -19.74 0.03
C GLY A 176 -16.09 -18.90 -0.23
N GLU A 177 -15.99 -17.65 0.17
CA GLU A 177 -17.05 -16.67 -0.01
C GLU A 177 -16.49 -15.30 -0.38
N LEU A 178 -17.35 -14.50 -0.98
CA LEU A 178 -17.16 -13.09 -1.24
C LEU A 178 -18.23 -12.32 -0.47
N THR A 179 -17.80 -11.44 0.42
CA THR A 179 -18.68 -10.54 1.16
C THR A 179 -18.54 -9.10 0.70
N TRP A 180 -19.54 -8.28 1.00
CA TRP A 180 -19.51 -6.83 0.86
C TRP A 180 -19.88 -6.19 2.20
N SER A 181 -19.16 -5.14 2.60
CA SER A 181 -19.47 -4.33 3.78
C SER A 181 -19.59 -2.86 3.42
N PRO A 182 -20.45 -2.09 4.12
CA PRO A 182 -20.61 -0.68 3.86
C PRO A 182 -19.34 0.10 4.21
N PRO A 183 -18.88 1.01 3.34
CA PRO A 183 -17.75 1.86 3.63
C PRO A 183 -18.04 2.77 4.85
N PRO A 184 -16.99 3.27 5.55
CA PRO A 184 -17.19 4.17 6.66
C PRO A 184 -17.89 5.45 6.22
N SER A 185 -18.75 5.99 7.10
CA SER A 185 -19.46 7.24 6.81
C SER A 185 -18.48 8.38 6.50
N PRO A 186 -18.55 9.00 5.30
CA PRO A 186 -17.68 10.11 4.92
C PRO A 186 -17.75 11.27 5.92
N TRP A 187 -18.92 11.53 6.49
CA TRP A 187 -19.16 12.60 7.46
C TRP A 187 -18.45 12.39 8.80
N LEU A 188 -18.05 11.15 9.12
CA LEU A 188 -17.27 10.85 10.32
C LEU A 188 -15.76 10.91 10.02
N VAL A 189 -15.33 10.35 8.89
CA VAL A 189 -13.90 10.18 8.60
C VAL A 189 -13.23 11.44 8.05
N TRP A 190 -13.86 12.16 7.11
CA TRP A 190 -13.24 13.32 6.48
C TRP A 190 -12.97 14.48 7.44
N PRO A 191 -13.85 14.83 8.39
CA PRO A 191 -13.53 15.85 9.40
C PRO A 191 -12.33 15.47 10.27
N ALA A 192 -12.17 14.19 10.62
CA ALA A 192 -11.03 13.72 11.40
C ALA A 192 -9.72 13.86 10.60
N TYR A 193 -9.71 13.49 9.32
CA TYR A 193 -8.55 13.67 8.44
C TYR A 193 -8.22 15.14 8.23
N ALA A 194 -9.23 15.98 7.97
CA ALA A 194 -9.05 17.42 7.83
C ALA A 194 -8.48 18.05 9.12
N ALA A 195 -8.96 17.63 10.29
CA ALA A 195 -8.44 18.11 11.57
C ALA A 195 -6.95 17.78 11.75
N LEU A 196 -6.50 16.59 11.32
CA LEU A 196 -5.10 16.20 11.37
C LEU A 196 -4.20 17.07 10.46
N ALA A 197 -4.65 17.31 9.22
CA ALA A 197 -3.94 18.19 8.29
C ALA A 197 -3.86 19.63 8.84
N VAL A 198 -5.00 20.16 9.32
CA VAL A 198 -5.09 21.51 9.91
C VAL A 198 -4.24 21.62 11.17
N ALA A 199 -4.14 20.58 11.99
CA ALA A 199 -3.30 20.58 13.19
C ALA A 199 -1.82 20.82 12.85
N ALA A 200 -1.29 20.17 11.80
CA ALA A 200 0.08 20.40 11.34
C ALA A 200 0.28 21.81 10.77
N VAL A 201 -0.68 22.30 9.98
CA VAL A 201 -0.66 23.66 9.43
C VAL A 201 -0.68 24.70 10.56
N ALA A 202 -1.58 24.56 11.53
CA ALA A 202 -1.70 25.43 12.69
C ALA A 202 -0.45 25.35 13.58
N ALA A 203 0.14 24.16 13.77
CA ALA A 203 1.40 24.00 14.49
C ALA A 203 2.55 24.78 13.83
N GLY A 204 2.58 24.84 12.50
CA GLY A 204 3.57 25.63 11.75
C GLY A 204 3.30 27.13 11.75
N LEU A 205 2.03 27.54 11.61
CA LEU A 205 1.63 28.94 11.47
C LEU A 205 1.47 29.67 12.81
N LEU A 206 0.83 29.04 13.79
CA LEU A 206 0.27 29.71 14.97
C LEU A 206 0.99 29.37 16.27
N ALA A 207 1.69 28.23 16.35
CA ALA A 207 2.36 27.82 17.58
C ALA A 207 3.43 28.83 18.04
N ARG A 208 3.61 29.00 19.35
CA ARG A 208 4.62 29.92 19.92
C ARG A 208 6.06 29.43 19.74
N GLY A 209 6.25 28.14 19.49
CA GLY A 209 7.57 27.52 19.28
C GLY A 209 7.42 26.20 18.52
N PRO A 210 8.53 25.51 18.20
CA PRO A 210 8.52 24.38 17.27
C PRO A 210 8.04 23.05 17.88
N ARG A 211 7.82 22.99 19.20
CA ARG A 211 7.50 21.74 19.91
C ARG A 211 6.22 21.05 19.42
N PRO A 212 5.09 21.75 19.16
CA PRO A 212 3.88 21.09 18.64
C PRO A 212 4.13 20.40 17.31
N LEU A 213 4.82 21.07 16.37
CA LEU A 213 5.19 20.48 15.10
C LEU A 213 6.11 19.27 15.30
N GLY A 214 7.11 19.37 16.19
CA GLY A 214 7.99 18.24 16.52
C GLY A 214 7.25 16.99 17.04
N TRP A 215 6.22 17.15 17.88
CA TRP A 215 5.39 16.02 18.33
C TRP A 215 4.59 15.39 17.19
N LEU A 216 4.04 16.21 16.30
CA LEU A 216 3.36 15.71 15.12
C LEU A 216 4.31 14.91 14.21
N LEU A 217 5.56 15.35 14.05
CA LEU A 217 6.56 14.57 13.31
C LEU A 217 6.78 13.18 13.92
N LEU A 218 6.82 13.03 15.24
CA LEU A 218 6.90 11.71 15.88
C LEU A 218 5.67 10.84 15.61
N VAL A 219 4.47 11.43 15.64
CA VAL A 219 3.23 10.71 15.28
C VAL A 219 3.31 10.22 13.83
N GLY A 220 3.76 11.06 12.90
CA GLY A 220 3.98 10.68 11.51
C GLY A 220 5.01 9.56 11.34
N GLY A 221 6.16 9.66 12.02
CA GLY A 221 7.19 8.61 11.99
C GLY A 221 6.72 7.28 12.58
N ALA A 222 5.95 7.31 13.68
CA ALA A 222 5.37 6.10 14.27
C ALA A 222 4.32 5.45 13.35
N ALA A 223 3.46 6.26 12.72
CA ALA A 223 2.50 5.78 11.73
C ALA A 223 3.19 5.17 10.51
N ALA A 224 4.28 5.76 10.02
CA ALA A 224 5.06 5.23 8.90
C ALA A 224 5.72 3.88 9.23
N LEU A 225 6.24 3.70 10.45
CA LEU A 225 6.74 2.41 10.89
C LEU A 225 5.63 1.38 11.04
N TRP A 226 4.52 1.75 11.67
CA TRP A 226 3.39 0.85 11.83
C TRP A 226 2.86 0.39 10.46
N HIS A 227 2.66 1.32 9.54
CA HIS A 227 2.23 1.03 8.17
C HIS A 227 3.16 0.01 7.51
N ALA A 228 4.48 0.24 7.53
CA ALA A 228 5.44 -0.68 6.92
C ALA A 228 5.48 -2.06 7.59
N LEU A 229 5.24 -2.14 8.90
CA LEU A 229 5.17 -3.40 9.65
C LEU A 229 3.83 -4.14 9.46
N ALA A 230 2.76 -3.39 9.18
CA ALA A 230 1.43 -3.92 8.97
C ALA A 230 1.13 -4.22 7.49
N THR A 231 1.98 -3.80 6.55
CA THR A 231 1.90 -4.19 5.14
C THR A 231 1.91 -5.72 5.04
N PRO A 232 0.93 -6.34 4.36
CA PRO A 232 0.88 -7.78 4.16
C PRO A 232 2.14 -8.33 3.48
N GLU A 233 2.42 -9.61 3.70
CA GLU A 233 3.48 -10.30 2.97
C GLU A 233 3.18 -10.27 1.46
N PRO A 234 4.22 -10.06 0.62
CA PRO A 234 4.06 -10.11 -0.82
C PRO A 234 3.62 -11.51 -1.29
N PRO A 235 2.96 -11.61 -2.46
CA PRO A 235 2.59 -12.90 -3.02
C PRO A 235 3.80 -13.78 -3.29
N VAL A 236 3.61 -15.10 -3.24
CA VAL A 236 4.69 -16.08 -3.43
C VAL A 236 5.32 -16.07 -4.83
N SER A 237 4.67 -15.46 -5.81
CA SER A 237 5.20 -15.32 -7.17
C SER A 237 6.19 -14.16 -7.33
N VAL A 238 6.44 -13.32 -6.30
CA VAL A 238 7.41 -12.22 -6.43
C VAL A 238 8.85 -12.74 -6.56
N SER A 239 9.61 -12.11 -7.46
CA SER A 239 10.97 -12.53 -7.82
C SER A 239 11.98 -12.51 -6.67
N SER A 240 11.80 -11.64 -5.68
CA SER A 240 12.61 -11.63 -4.46
C SER A 240 11.76 -11.22 -3.26
N HIS A 241 11.35 -12.20 -2.45
CA HIS A 241 10.59 -11.96 -1.22
C HIS A 241 11.35 -11.06 -0.24
N THR A 242 12.62 -11.40 0.02
CA THR A 242 13.47 -10.60 0.91
C THR A 242 13.66 -9.19 0.37
N GLY A 243 13.87 -9.04 -0.95
CA GLY A 243 13.97 -7.73 -1.60
C GLY A 243 12.69 -6.90 -1.44
N ALA A 244 11.53 -7.51 -1.65
CA ALA A 244 10.23 -6.88 -1.48
C ALA A 244 10.00 -6.42 -0.03
N ILE A 245 10.26 -7.27 0.97
CA ILE A 245 10.13 -6.93 2.39
C ILE A 245 11.08 -5.79 2.77
N LEU A 246 12.35 -5.86 2.39
CA LEU A 246 13.33 -4.80 2.69
C LEU A 246 12.96 -3.48 2.01
N SER A 247 12.47 -3.53 0.77
CA SER A 247 12.00 -2.37 0.04
C SER A 247 10.77 -1.74 0.70
N ALA A 248 9.83 -2.54 1.18
CA ALA A 248 8.63 -2.05 1.87
C ALA A 248 8.96 -1.38 3.22
N LEU A 249 10.01 -1.84 3.92
CA LEU A 249 10.43 -1.27 5.21
C LEU A 249 11.21 0.05 5.08
N LEU A 250 11.92 0.25 3.96
CA LEU A 250 12.85 1.37 3.79
C LEU A 250 12.19 2.76 3.91
N PRO A 251 11.02 3.05 3.31
CA PRO A 251 10.32 4.33 3.49
C PRO A 251 9.97 4.59 4.96
N GLY A 252 9.41 3.59 5.65
CA GLY A 252 9.01 3.70 7.06
C GLY A 252 10.18 3.98 7.99
N LEU A 253 11.30 3.27 7.81
CA LEU A 253 12.54 3.51 8.57
C LEU A 253 13.12 4.90 8.30
N THR A 254 13.13 5.34 7.04
CA THR A 254 13.63 6.67 6.66
C THR A 254 12.76 7.78 7.27
N ALA A 255 11.43 7.64 7.19
CA ALA A 255 10.49 8.54 7.82
C ALA A 255 10.67 8.62 9.34
N ALA A 256 10.89 7.49 10.02
CA ALA A 256 11.16 7.45 11.44
C ALA A 256 12.43 8.21 11.84
N VAL A 257 13.52 8.06 11.08
CA VAL A 257 14.77 8.79 11.32
C VAL A 257 14.55 10.30 11.18
N VAL A 258 13.89 10.74 10.09
CA VAL A 258 13.59 12.17 9.86
C VAL A 258 12.68 12.72 10.96
N ALA A 259 11.68 11.95 11.40
CA ALA A 259 10.79 12.30 12.49
C ALA A 259 11.54 12.54 13.81
N VAL A 260 12.44 11.62 14.19
CA VAL A 260 13.26 11.74 15.40
C VAL A 260 14.17 12.97 15.32
N LEU A 261 14.83 13.19 14.18
CA LEU A 261 15.67 14.38 13.98
C LEU A 261 14.85 15.68 14.09
N GLY A 262 13.65 15.70 13.50
CA GLY A 262 12.72 16.83 13.55
C GLY A 262 12.26 17.14 14.98
N PHE A 263 11.95 16.11 15.75
CA PHE A 263 11.60 16.21 17.16
C PHE A 263 12.76 16.71 18.02
N VAL A 264 13.97 16.19 17.83
CA VAL A 264 15.17 16.65 18.56
C VAL A 264 15.46 18.11 18.23
N ALA A 265 15.34 18.53 16.98
CA ALA A 265 15.47 19.93 16.58
C ALA A 265 14.42 20.82 17.30
N ALA A 266 13.18 20.36 17.39
CA ALA A 266 12.11 21.08 18.06
C ALA A 266 12.35 21.22 19.58
N ARG A 267 12.84 20.15 20.23
CA ARG A 267 13.22 20.16 21.65
C ARG A 267 14.35 21.14 21.93
N ARG A 268 15.30 21.27 21.00
CA ARG A 268 16.41 22.23 21.05
C ARG A 268 16.04 23.66 20.61
N GLY A 269 14.76 23.93 20.32
CA GLY A 269 14.29 25.27 19.91
C GLY A 269 14.67 25.68 18.48
N ARG A 270 15.19 24.77 17.65
CA ARG A 270 15.65 25.05 16.28
C ARG A 270 14.49 25.08 15.29
N GLY A 271 13.63 26.08 15.40
CA GLY A 271 12.36 26.11 14.66
C GLY A 271 12.47 26.09 13.14
N ALA A 272 13.46 26.77 12.56
CA ALA A 272 13.67 26.72 11.12
C ALA A 272 14.05 25.31 10.63
N MET A 273 14.87 24.58 11.40
CA MET A 273 15.25 23.20 11.10
C MET A 273 14.07 22.24 11.26
N THR A 274 13.27 22.40 12.32
CA THR A 274 12.03 21.63 12.50
C THR A 274 11.09 21.82 11.31
N GLY A 275 10.92 23.05 10.82
CA GLY A 275 10.11 23.33 9.63
C GLY A 275 10.62 22.63 8.37
N LEU A 276 11.94 22.66 8.12
CA LEU A 276 12.54 21.95 6.97
C LEU A 276 12.36 20.43 7.07
N LEU A 277 12.61 19.85 8.24
CA LEU A 277 12.41 18.41 8.48
C LEU A 277 10.94 18.02 8.39
N ALA A 278 10.01 18.91 8.74
CA ALA A 278 8.58 18.70 8.53
C ALA A 278 8.21 18.64 7.05
N VAL A 279 8.81 19.45 6.18
CA VAL A 279 8.59 19.36 4.73
C VAL A 279 9.12 18.02 4.18
N VAL A 280 10.33 17.64 4.58
CA VAL A 280 10.94 16.37 4.15
C VAL A 280 10.10 15.18 4.62
N LEU A 281 9.76 15.14 5.91
CA LEU A 281 8.92 14.07 6.43
C LEU A 281 7.56 14.06 5.75
N GLY A 282 6.90 15.23 5.61
CA GLY A 282 5.59 15.33 4.98
C GLY A 282 5.57 14.71 3.57
N TRP A 283 6.62 14.94 2.77
CA TRP A 283 6.78 14.28 1.48
C TRP A 283 6.99 12.77 1.57
N LEU A 284 7.84 12.29 2.50
CA LEU A 284 8.04 10.85 2.71
C LEU A 284 6.73 10.14 3.11
N LEU A 285 5.95 10.77 4.00
CA LEU A 285 4.66 10.24 4.42
C LEU A 285 3.66 10.17 3.26
N LEU A 286 3.61 11.19 2.41
CA LEU A 286 2.76 11.19 1.21
C LEU A 286 3.16 10.12 0.21
N VAL A 287 4.46 9.96 -0.07
CA VAL A 287 4.96 8.91 -0.97
C VAL A 287 4.60 7.52 -0.45
N GLN A 288 4.66 7.32 0.87
CA GLN A 288 4.32 6.03 1.48
C GLN A 288 2.81 5.78 1.55
N GLY A 289 1.98 6.80 1.84
CA GLY A 289 0.55 6.61 2.10
C GLY A 289 -0.41 6.88 0.93
N LEU A 290 0.00 7.62 -0.10
CA LEU A 290 -0.85 7.89 -1.27
C LEU A 290 -1.20 6.63 -2.10
N PRO A 291 -0.30 5.63 -2.25
CA PRO A 291 -0.65 4.37 -2.90
C PRO A 291 -1.85 3.67 -2.24
N ASP A 292 -1.97 3.80 -0.91
CA ASP A 292 -2.96 3.08 -0.10
C ASP A 292 -4.15 3.98 0.29
N VAL A 293 -4.34 5.11 -0.40
CA VAL A 293 -5.29 6.15 0.02
C VAL A 293 -6.75 5.68 -0.02
N ASP A 294 -7.05 4.66 -0.81
CA ASP A 294 -8.36 4.01 -0.91
C ASP A 294 -8.85 3.44 0.41
N VAL A 295 -7.93 2.97 1.26
CA VAL A 295 -8.17 2.56 2.65
C VAL A 295 -8.90 3.63 3.46
N LEU A 296 -8.87 4.91 3.09
CA LEU A 296 -9.57 5.96 3.83
C LEU A 296 -11.10 5.95 3.63
N TRP A 297 -11.59 5.32 2.58
CA TRP A 297 -13.02 5.32 2.24
C TRP A 297 -13.61 3.95 1.92
N THR A 298 -12.84 2.86 1.95
CA THR A 298 -13.35 1.50 1.75
C THR A 298 -13.68 0.79 3.05
N ALA A 299 -14.46 -0.29 3.03
CA ALA A 299 -14.78 -1.06 4.25
C ALA A 299 -13.59 -1.88 4.78
N HIS A 300 -12.91 -2.63 3.90
CA HIS A 300 -11.81 -3.53 4.21
C HIS A 300 -10.45 -2.92 3.84
N VAL A 301 -9.41 -3.41 4.50
CA VAL A 301 -8.03 -2.91 4.43
C VAL A 301 -7.09 -4.10 4.34
N LEU A 302 -6.19 -4.12 3.37
CA LEU A 302 -5.11 -5.09 3.30
C LEU A 302 -4.11 -4.79 4.42
N SER A 303 -4.06 -5.64 5.44
CA SER A 303 -3.17 -5.47 6.59
C SER A 303 -2.89 -6.81 7.28
N ALA A 304 -1.63 -7.04 7.65
CA ALA A 304 -1.23 -8.14 8.53
C ALA A 304 -1.58 -7.88 10.02
N GLY A 305 -1.89 -6.61 10.37
CA GLY A 305 -2.36 -6.20 11.69
C GLY A 305 -3.84 -5.80 11.71
N PRO A 306 -4.36 -5.31 12.86
CA PRO A 306 -5.75 -4.89 12.97
C PRO A 306 -6.09 -3.74 12.00
N ALA A 307 -7.28 -3.81 11.38
CA ALA A 307 -7.70 -2.88 10.31
C ALA A 307 -7.78 -1.41 10.75
N LEU A 308 -8.22 -1.14 11.99
CA LEU A 308 -8.34 0.24 12.49
C LEU A 308 -6.98 0.97 12.59
N PRO A 309 -5.94 0.40 13.24
CA PRO A 309 -4.58 0.92 13.18
C PRO A 309 -4.02 1.10 11.76
N ALA A 310 -4.25 0.17 10.85
CA ALA A 310 -3.80 0.28 9.46
C ALA A 310 -4.41 1.51 8.78
N ARG A 311 -5.73 1.67 8.87
CA ARG A 311 -6.44 2.85 8.36
C ARG A 311 -5.98 4.15 9.02
N ALA A 312 -5.80 4.15 10.34
CA ALA A 312 -5.32 5.31 11.06
C ALA A 312 -3.89 5.69 10.62
N ALA A 313 -3.04 4.71 10.34
CA ALA A 313 -1.70 4.96 9.84
C ALA A 313 -1.74 5.63 8.45
N VAL A 314 -2.49 5.10 7.48
CA VAL A 314 -2.67 5.75 6.17
C VAL A 314 -3.25 7.17 6.32
N ALA A 315 -4.24 7.34 7.19
CA ALA A 315 -4.83 8.66 7.45
C ALA A 315 -3.79 9.66 7.97
N VAL A 316 -2.90 9.21 8.87
CA VAL A 316 -1.76 10.00 9.32
C VAL A 316 -0.81 10.28 8.17
N LEU A 317 -0.39 9.26 7.41
CA LEU A 317 0.55 9.43 6.32
C LEU A 317 0.09 10.50 5.32
N VAL A 318 -1.18 10.43 4.91
CA VAL A 318 -1.74 11.33 3.89
C VAL A 318 -2.08 12.71 4.48
N ALA A 319 -2.93 12.77 5.51
CA ALA A 319 -3.43 14.05 6.01
C ALA A 319 -2.37 14.82 6.80
N LEU A 320 -1.63 14.14 7.69
CA LEU A 320 -0.52 14.79 8.39
C LEU A 320 0.62 15.11 7.42
N GLY A 321 0.90 14.24 6.44
CA GLY A 321 1.91 14.49 5.41
C GLY A 321 1.66 15.80 4.65
N ALA A 322 0.45 15.97 4.12
CA ALA A 322 0.03 17.20 3.45
C ALA A 322 0.13 18.43 4.37
N GLY A 323 -0.36 18.30 5.61
CA GLY A 323 -0.30 19.38 6.60
C GLY A 323 1.13 19.74 7.01
N CYS A 324 2.04 18.77 7.09
CA CYS A 324 3.45 18.96 7.40
C CYS A 324 4.23 19.65 6.28
N VAL A 325 3.90 19.42 5.02
CA VAL A 325 4.48 20.18 3.90
C VAL A 325 4.14 21.67 4.02
N VAL A 326 2.86 22.00 4.19
CA VAL A 326 2.40 23.40 4.29
C VAL A 326 2.87 24.05 5.60
N GLY A 327 2.63 23.39 6.74
CA GLY A 327 3.03 23.85 8.07
C GLY A 327 4.55 23.95 8.23
N GLY A 328 5.30 23.04 7.62
CA GLY A 328 6.76 23.04 7.61
C GLY A 328 7.34 24.24 6.87
N VAL A 329 6.80 24.57 5.68
CA VAL A 329 7.18 25.78 4.93
C VAL A 329 6.89 27.04 5.75
N ALA A 330 5.71 27.12 6.37
CA ALA A 330 5.33 28.23 7.24
C ALA A 330 6.29 28.39 8.44
N ALA A 331 6.56 27.29 9.16
CA ALA A 331 7.48 27.28 10.29
C ALA A 331 8.90 27.68 9.87
N ALA A 332 9.39 27.15 8.74
CA ALA A 332 10.73 27.45 8.23
C ALA A 332 10.88 28.94 7.86
N ARG A 333 9.81 29.59 7.39
CA ARG A 333 9.80 31.04 7.10
C ARG A 333 9.71 31.87 8.37
N ARG A 334 8.82 31.50 9.30
CA ARG A 334 8.56 32.25 10.54
C ARG A 334 9.73 32.23 11.52
N PHE A 335 10.40 31.09 11.65
CA PHE A 335 11.53 30.92 12.57
C PHE A 335 12.88 31.29 11.94
N ARG A 336 12.91 31.92 10.76
CA ARG A 336 14.14 32.55 10.27
C ARG A 336 14.51 33.68 11.23
N GLU A 337 15.59 33.47 11.97
CA GLU A 337 16.24 34.54 12.73
C GLU A 337 16.69 35.64 11.75
N PRO A 338 16.49 36.94 12.08
CA PRO A 338 17.10 38.01 11.31
C PRO A 338 18.62 37.82 11.31
N ASP A 339 19.28 38.12 10.18
CA ASP A 339 20.73 38.19 10.10
C ASP A 339 21.24 38.98 11.32
N GLY A 340 22.20 38.41 12.05
CA GLY A 340 22.76 38.97 13.28
C GLY A 340 23.15 40.45 13.14
N PRO A 341 23.29 41.18 14.27
CA PRO A 341 23.31 42.63 14.30
C PRO A 341 24.26 43.19 13.24
N ARG A 342 23.75 44.11 12.40
CA ARG A 342 24.58 44.96 11.53
C ARG A 342 25.81 45.34 12.34
N ARG A 343 27.00 44.91 11.90
CA ARG A 343 28.27 45.44 12.41
C ARG A 343 28.08 46.95 12.54
N ALA A 344 28.11 47.45 13.77
CA ALA A 344 28.15 48.88 14.00
C ALA A 344 29.30 49.40 13.13
N GLN A 345 28.97 50.20 12.11
CA GLN A 345 29.99 51.00 11.46
C GLN A 345 30.67 51.79 12.59
N PRO A 346 32.01 51.78 12.68
CA PRO A 346 32.69 52.65 13.62
C PRO A 346 32.19 54.08 13.36
N ARG A 347 31.68 54.76 14.38
CA ARG A 347 31.41 56.19 14.27
C ARG A 347 32.76 56.85 13.97
N VAL A 348 32.91 57.36 12.76
CA VAL A 348 33.99 58.28 12.40
C VAL A 348 33.83 59.50 13.30
N GLY A 349 34.72 59.68 14.28
CA GLY A 349 34.77 60.91 15.07
C GLY A 349 35.02 60.81 16.58
N GLU A 350 35.63 59.75 17.12
CA GLU A 350 36.14 59.81 18.50
C GLU A 350 37.63 60.21 18.52
N PRO A 351 38.01 61.29 19.21
CA PRO A 351 39.39 61.77 19.26
C PRO A 351 40.26 60.88 20.16
N GLN A 352 41.46 60.55 19.67
CA GLN A 352 42.49 59.80 20.39
C GLN A 352 43.09 60.66 21.52
N PRO A 353 43.30 60.13 22.74
CA PRO A 353 44.02 60.85 23.78
C PRO A 353 45.52 60.83 23.49
N VAL A 354 46.15 62.00 23.61
CA VAL A 354 47.60 62.17 23.47
C VAL A 354 48.27 61.82 24.79
N THR A 355 49.12 60.80 24.79
CA THR A 355 50.24 60.64 25.72
C THR A 355 51.40 59.99 24.99
#